data_AF-A0A2D4S0R5-F1
#
_entry.id   AF-A0A2D4S0R5-F1
#
_cell.length_a   1.000
_cell.length_b   1.000
_cell.length_c   1.000
_cell.angle_alpha   90.00
_cell.angle_beta   90.00
_cell.angle_gamma   90.00
#
_symmetry.space_group_name_H-M   'P 1'
#
loop_
_entity.id
_entity.type
_entity.pdbx_description
1 polymer ?
#
loop_
_entity_poly.entity_id
_entity_poly.type
_entity_poly.pdbx_seq_one_letter_code
_entity_poly.pdbx_strand_id
1 'polypeptide(L)' 'MEGSSMTQDGYRLRGDGSNDDIIVRLEAEIEKLESQLARLQVEDAPHRFSLMKTYRIMIESRMDLLNQMR' A
#
# COMPACT_ATOMS: atom_id res chain seq x y z
N MET A 1 -6.63 -36.11 -1.66
CA MET A 1 -7.63 -35.27 -0.97
C MET A 1 -7.03 -34.95 0.39
N GLU A 2 -6.17 -33.94 0.46
CA GLU A 2 -6.53 -32.51 0.55
C GLU A 2 -7.21 -32.22 1.91
N GLY A 3 -6.85 -31.20 2.69
CA GLY A 3 -6.07 -30.02 2.32
C GLY A 3 -5.34 -29.43 3.53
N SER A 4 -4.21 -28.83 3.19
CA SER A 4 -3.34 -28.07 4.08
C SER A 4 -4.10 -26.94 4.76
N SER A 5 -3.91 -26.84 6.08
CA SER A 5 -4.34 -25.71 6.89
C SER A 5 -3.58 -24.46 6.42
N MET A 6 -4.21 -23.66 5.56
CA MET A 6 -3.81 -22.27 5.40
C MET A 6 -4.28 -21.55 6.65
N THR A 7 -3.36 -21.32 7.58
CA THR A 7 -3.50 -20.31 8.62
C THR A 7 -3.74 -18.97 7.93
N GLN A 8 -5.02 -18.64 7.75
CA GLN A 8 -5.47 -17.29 7.52
C GLN A 8 -5.00 -16.49 8.73
N ASP A 9 -3.91 -15.73 8.58
CA ASP A 9 -3.52 -14.67 9.51
C ASP A 9 -4.67 -13.66 9.57
N GLY A 10 -5.61 -13.98 10.44
CA GLY A 10 -6.75 -13.14 10.77
C GLY A 10 -6.22 -11.83 11.29
N TYR A 11 -6.49 -10.78 10.53
CA TYR A 11 -6.35 -9.38 10.92
C TYR A 11 -7.01 -9.17 12.29
N ARG A 12 -6.21 -9.30 13.34
CA ARG A 12 -6.66 -9.16 14.72
C ARG A 12 -6.76 -7.67 15.03
N LEU A 13 -7.89 -7.08 14.68
CA LEU A 13 -8.27 -5.72 15.05
C LEU A 13 -8.46 -5.65 16.58
N ARG A 14 -7.41 -5.24 17.32
CA ARG A 14 -7.52 -4.84 18.74
C ARG A 14 -7.53 -3.32 18.87
N GLY A 15 -8.70 -2.75 18.59
CA GLY A 15 -9.47 -1.78 19.37
C GLY A 15 -8.91 -0.47 19.95
N ASP A 16 -7.61 -0.25 20.08
CA ASP A 16 -7.11 1.04 20.64
C ASP A 16 -5.69 1.41 20.18
N GLY A 17 -4.90 0.44 19.68
CA GLY A 17 -3.68 0.71 18.90
C GLY A 17 -3.94 0.81 17.39
N SER A 18 -5.19 0.72 16.95
CA SER A 18 -5.52 0.47 15.55
C SER A 18 -5.29 1.67 14.64
N ASN A 19 -5.55 2.90 15.08
CA ASN A 19 -5.39 4.07 14.21
C ASN A 19 -3.91 4.40 13.97
N ASP A 20 -3.10 4.40 15.02
CA ASP A 20 -1.65 4.60 14.90
C ASP A 20 -1.01 3.47 14.09
N ASP A 21 -1.41 2.21 14.30
CA ASP A 21 -0.96 1.08 13.49
C ASP A 21 -1.39 1.21 12.01
N ILE A 22 -2.60 1.72 11.74
CA ILE A 22 -3.07 1.97 10.37
C ILE A 22 -2.28 3.13 9.74
N ILE A 23 -2.02 4.21 10.49
CA ILE A 23 -1.21 5.35 10.06
C ILE A 23 0.20 4.88 9.66
N VAL A 24 0.88 4.12 10.53
CA VAL A 24 2.21 3.56 10.25
C VAL A 24 2.21 2.66 9.01
N ARG A 25 1.17 1.84 8.84
CA ARG A 25 1.03 0.98 7.65
C ARG A 25 0.78 1.78 6.38
N LEU A 26 -0.03 2.85 6.44
CA LEU A 26 -0.28 3.73 5.31
C LEU A 26 0.99 4.48 4.89
N GLU A 27 1.75 4.99 5.85
CA GLU A 27 3.03 5.66 5.60
C GLU A 27 4.03 4.70 4.91
N ALA A 28 4.18 3.48 5.44
CA ALA A 28 5.05 2.47 4.84
C ALA A 28 4.59 2.05 3.42
N GLU A 29 3.29 2.00 3.18
CA GLU A 29 2.75 1.70 1.85
C GLU A 29 3.00 2.83 0.85
N ILE A 30 2.83 4.09 1.28
CA ILE A 30 3.16 5.28 0.47
C ILE A 30 4.64 5.27 0.08
N GLU A 31 5.55 5.08 1.05
CA GLU A 31 7.00 5.04 0.79
C GLU A 31 7.37 3.95 -0.22
N LYS A 32 6.75 2.78 -0.09
CA LYS A 32 6.94 1.66 -1.04
C LYS A 32 6.45 2.02 -2.44
N LEU A 33 5.28 2.65 -2.56
CA LEU A 33 4.72 3.06 -3.84
C LEU A 33 5.56 4.17 -4.49
N GLU A 34 6.04 5.14 -3.71
CA GLU A 34 6.95 6.19 -4.18
C GLU A 34 8.27 5.60 -4.69
N SER A 35 8.84 4.65 -3.95
CA SER A 35 10.05 3.92 -4.35
C SER A 35 9.85 3.09 -5.64
N GLN A 36 8.66 2.52 -5.83
CA GLN A 36 8.31 1.82 -7.08
C GLN A 36 8.13 2.81 -8.23
N LEU A 37 7.45 3.94 -7.99
CA LEU A 37 7.24 4.98 -8.99
C LEU A 37 8.56 5.60 -9.44
N ALA A 38 9.49 5.87 -8.53
CA ALA A 38 10.81 6.42 -8.83
C ALA A 38 11.63 5.48 -9.74
N ARG A 39 11.60 4.16 -9.46
CA ARG A 39 12.25 3.16 -10.33
C ARG A 39 11.59 3.10 -11.71
N LEU A 40 10.27 3.09 -11.76
CA LEU A 40 9.52 3.03 -13.01
C LEU A 40 9.76 4.25 -13.92
N GLN A 41 10.07 5.42 -13.35
CA GLN A 41 10.37 6.63 -14.11
C GLN A 41 11.65 6.53 -14.94
N VAL A 42 12.63 5.74 -14.50
CA VAL A 42 13.92 5.56 -15.18
C VAL A 42 13.99 4.26 -15.98
N GLU A 43 13.07 3.33 -15.74
CA GLU A 43 12.98 2.07 -16.47
C GLU A 43 12.41 2.26 -17.90
N ASP A 44 12.97 1.50 -18.84
CA ASP A 44 12.41 1.34 -20.18
C ASP A 44 11.49 0.12 -20.19
N ALA A 45 10.30 0.30 -19.62
CA ALA A 45 9.27 -0.71 -19.53
C ALA A 45 8.08 -0.40 -20.47
N PRO A 46 7.52 -1.42 -21.15
CA PRO A 46 6.29 -1.24 -21.90
C PRO A 46 5.17 -0.79 -20.95
N HIS A 47 4.32 0.13 -21.41
CA HIS A 47 3.22 0.70 -20.64
C HIS A 47 3.62 1.50 -19.38
N ARG A 48 4.89 1.93 -19.22
CA ARG A 48 5.33 2.68 -18.03
C ARG A 48 4.42 3.86 -17.68
N PHE A 49 3.92 4.60 -18.67
CA PHE A 49 3.06 5.76 -18.43
C PHE A 49 1.73 5.38 -17.76
N SER A 50 1.14 4.26 -18.19
CA SER A 50 -0.08 3.74 -17.56
C SER A 50 0.20 3.31 -16.13
N LEU A 51 1.28 2.58 -15.89
CA LEU A 51 1.63 2.09 -14.56
C LEU A 51 2.02 3.24 -13.61
N MET A 52 2.72 4.27 -14.11
CA MET A 52 3.01 5.50 -13.37
C MET A 52 1.73 6.21 -12.94
N LYS A 53 0.72 6.28 -13.83
CA LYS A 53 -0.58 6.88 -13.50
C LYS A 53 -1.27 6.08 -12.39
N THR A 54 -1.25 4.75 -12.47
CA THR A 54 -1.80 3.88 -11.43
C THR A 54 -1.12 4.10 -10.09
N TYR A 55 0.21 4.14 -10.05
CA TYR A 55 0.95 4.39 -8.81
C TYR A 55 0.62 5.77 -8.20
N ARG A 56 0.52 6.83 -9.02
CA ARG A 56 0.12 8.15 -8.54
C ARG A 56 -1.27 8.14 -7.89
N ILE A 57 -2.26 7.51 -8.53
CA ILE A 57 -3.61 7.39 -7.97
C ILE A 57 -3.59 6.60 -6.65
N MET A 58 -2.79 5.53 -6.58
CA MET A 58 -2.63 4.75 -5.36
C MET A 58 -2.02 5.55 -4.22
N ILE A 59 -0.98 6.35 -4.50
CA ILE A 59 -0.35 7.25 -3.53
C ILE A 59 -1.35 8.30 -3.05
N GLU A 60 -2.01 9.01 -3.97
CA GLU A 60 -3.02 10.04 -3.67
C GLU A 60 -4.11 9.47 -2.75
N SER A 61 -4.68 8.31 -3.08
CA SER A 61 -5.73 7.69 -2.25
C SER A 61 -5.30 7.38 -0.81
N ARG A 62 -4.02 7.06 -0.60
CA ARG A 62 -3.47 6.72 0.73
C ARG A 62 -3.09 7.96 1.51
N MET A 63 -2.57 8.98 0.83
CA MET A 63 -2.37 10.30 1.41
C MET A 63 -3.70 10.91 1.86
N ASP A 64 -4.74 10.80 1.04
CA ASP A 64 -6.08 11.27 1.39
C ASP A 64 -6.65 10.55 2.61
N LEU A 65 -6.46 9.23 2.70
CA LEU A 65 -6.87 8.46 3.87
C LEU A 65 -6.04 8.84 5.12
N LEU A 66 -4.73 8.97 4.98
CA LEU A 66 -3.83 9.38 6.05
C LEU A 66 -4.19 10.78 6.58
N ASN A 67 -4.53 11.71 5.69
CA ASN A 67 -4.99 13.05 6.05
C ASN A 67 -6.35 13.08 6.76
N GLN A 68 -7.21 12.08 6.53
CA GLN A 68 -8.48 11.95 7.25
C GLN A 68 -8.31 11.32 8.65
N MET A 69 -7.23 10.58 8.88
CA MET A 69 -6.95 9.88 10.13
C MET A 69 -6.08 10.68 11.10
N ARG A 70 -5.40 11.72 10.62
CA ARG A 70 -4.61 12.68 11.41
C ARG A 70 -5.47 13.88 11.82
#